data_AF-A0A367HLQ4-F1
#
_entry.id   AF-A0A367HLQ4-F1
#
_cell.length_a   1.000
_cell.length_b   1.000
_cell.length_c   1.000
_cell.angle_alpha   90.00
_cell.angle_beta   90.00
_cell.angle_gamma   90.00
#
_symmetry.space_group_name_H-M   'P 1'
#
loop_
_entity.id
_entity.type
_entity.pdbx_description
1 polymer ?
#
loop_
_entity_poly.entity_id
_entity_poly.type
_entity_poly.pdbx_seq_one_letter_code
_entity_poly.pdbx_strand_id
1 'polypeptide(L)'
;MVSSLKGDGRMDYPVPDQEVRVSVDAHSAYTAGGMPQRSWGTFRISHAQDGKLYWGEFTVDCLTTGGPTATVTGRLVRTSPGHPWLTMLEPHTRMGVSFYVPKKGEARIGLSGATKKGEPLLTQCMAPAADAKIVNGGYSLRDRRS
;
A
#
# COMPACT_ATOMS: atom_id res chain seq x y z
N MET A 1 2.62 -18.30 -12.64
CA MET A 1 3.49 -17.09 -12.72
C MET A 1 3.40 -16.33 -11.40
N VAL A 2 4.46 -15.63 -10.96
CA VAL A 2 4.48 -14.93 -9.66
C VAL A 2 4.94 -13.48 -9.84
N SER A 3 4.28 -12.55 -9.15
CA SER A 3 4.74 -11.17 -8.97
C SER A 3 5.17 -10.92 -7.52
N SER A 4 6.07 -9.96 -7.32
CA SER A 4 6.42 -9.49 -5.98
C SER A 4 6.73 -8.00 -5.97
N LEU A 5 6.33 -7.33 -4.90
CA LEU A 5 6.69 -5.94 -4.60
C LEU A 5 7.26 -5.90 -3.19
N LYS A 6 8.48 -5.39 -3.04
CA LYS A 6 9.13 -5.27 -1.74
C LYS A 6 9.88 -3.97 -1.61
N GLY A 7 9.81 -3.36 -0.44
CA GLY A 7 10.62 -2.19 -0.12
C GLY A 7 9.95 -1.28 0.88
N ASP A 8 10.49 -0.08 0.97
CA ASP A 8 10.04 0.94 1.87
C ASP A 8 10.37 2.31 1.27
N GLY A 9 9.39 3.22 1.31
CA GLY A 9 9.54 4.56 0.78
C GLY A 9 8.79 5.59 1.61
N ARG A 10 9.45 6.74 1.81
CA ARG A 10 8.85 7.96 2.31
C ARG A 10 8.26 8.74 1.14
N MET A 11 6.96 9.01 1.21
CA MET A 11 6.30 9.83 0.19
C MET A 11 6.48 11.31 0.49
N ASP A 12 6.46 12.11 -0.58
CA ASP A 12 6.31 13.55 -0.49
C ASP A 12 4.96 13.87 0.16
N TYR A 13 4.98 14.72 1.19
CA TYR A 13 3.81 15.06 1.97
C TYR A 13 3.79 16.57 2.22
N PRO A 14 2.67 17.27 1.93
CA PRO A 14 2.67 18.73 1.84
C PRO A 14 2.69 19.43 3.21
N VAL A 15 2.47 18.69 4.31
CA VAL A 15 2.44 19.27 5.65
C VAL A 15 3.86 19.23 6.25
N PRO A 16 4.43 20.39 6.60
CA PRO A 16 5.73 20.45 7.27
C PRO A 16 5.75 19.59 8.54
N ASP A 17 6.91 19.01 8.85
CA ASP A 17 7.16 18.17 10.03
C ASP A 17 6.30 16.90 10.15
N GLN A 18 5.52 16.58 9.11
CA GLN A 18 4.82 15.31 8.99
C GLN A 18 5.50 14.40 7.98
N GLU A 19 5.48 13.11 8.26
CA GLU A 19 6.07 12.10 7.39
C GLU A 19 5.09 10.95 7.16
N VAL A 20 4.86 10.60 5.90
CA VAL A 20 4.16 9.37 5.54
C VAL A 20 5.14 8.40 4.90
N ARG A 21 5.22 7.19 5.46
CA ARG A 21 6.11 6.13 4.99
C ARG A 21 5.36 4.82 4.84
N VAL A 22 5.62 4.14 3.73
CA VAL A 22 4.95 2.88 3.37
C VAL A 22 5.99 1.80 3.15
N SER A 23 5.92 0.75 3.97
CA SER A 23 6.71 -0.47 3.79
C SER A 23 5.81 -1.58 3.25
N VAL A 24 6.32 -2.38 2.32
CA VAL A 24 5.57 -3.47 1.68
C VAL A 24 6.47 -4.68 1.47
N ASP A 25 5.89 -5.85 1.71
CA ASP A 25 6.41 -7.14 1.25
C ASP A 25 5.19 -7.95 0.77
N ALA A 26 4.89 -7.85 -0.52
CA ALA A 26 3.68 -8.36 -1.14
C ALA A 26 4.02 -9.30 -2.29
N HIS A 27 3.23 -10.36 -2.42
CA HIS A 27 3.39 -11.37 -3.45
C HIS A 27 2.05 -11.79 -4.01
N SER A 28 2.05 -12.26 -5.26
CA SER A 28 0.87 -12.88 -5.86
C SER A 28 1.23 -13.99 -6.83
N ALA A 29 0.34 -14.98 -6.92
CA ALA A 29 0.41 -16.09 -7.85
C ALA A 29 -0.77 -16.03 -8.83
N TYR A 30 -0.47 -16.32 -10.09
CA TYR A 30 -1.41 -16.29 -11.21
C TYR A 30 -1.44 -17.63 -11.94
N THR A 31 -2.65 -18.06 -12.31
CA THR A 31 -2.90 -19.18 -13.23
C THR A 31 -3.09 -18.66 -14.66
N ALA A 32 -4.13 -17.85 -14.88
CA ALA A 32 -4.45 -17.19 -16.15
C ALA A 32 -5.15 -15.84 -15.91
N GLY A 33 -5.05 -14.93 -16.89
CA GLY A 33 -5.76 -13.64 -16.86
C GLY A 33 -5.07 -12.51 -16.07
N GLY A 34 -5.82 -11.45 -15.82
CA GLY A 34 -5.33 -10.22 -15.21
C GLY A 34 -5.20 -10.28 -13.68
N MET A 35 -6.07 -11.04 -13.02
CA MET A 35 -6.24 -11.07 -11.56
C MET A 35 -5.47 -12.20 -10.89
N PRO A 36 -4.93 -11.99 -9.67
CA PRO A 36 -4.21 -13.01 -8.94
C PRO A 36 -5.16 -14.09 -8.41
N GLN A 37 -4.75 -15.36 -8.51
CA GLN A 37 -5.46 -16.46 -7.84
C GLN A 37 -5.25 -16.39 -6.33
N ARG A 38 -4.05 -15.97 -5.91
CA ARG A 38 -3.67 -15.83 -4.51
C ARG A 38 -2.73 -14.66 -4.35
N SER A 39 -2.91 -13.87 -3.30
CA SER A 39 -1.95 -12.87 -2.85
C SER A 39 -1.64 -13.09 -1.37
N TRP A 40 -0.44 -12.69 -0.94
CA TRP A 40 -0.01 -12.80 0.45
C TRP A 40 1.07 -11.77 0.76
N GLY A 41 1.37 -11.63 2.05
CA GLY A 41 2.35 -10.68 2.56
C GLY A 41 1.69 -9.60 3.41
N THR A 42 2.44 -8.52 3.64
CA THR A 42 1.97 -7.39 4.46
C THR A 42 2.39 -6.06 3.86
N PHE A 43 1.67 -5.01 4.22
CA PHE A 43 2.19 -3.66 4.12
C PHE A 43 1.84 -2.87 5.37
N ARG A 44 2.59 -1.81 5.62
CA ARG A 44 2.37 -0.89 6.72
C ARG A 44 2.36 0.52 6.18
N ILE A 45 1.36 1.28 6.59
CA ILE A 45 1.29 2.73 6.39
C ILE A 45 1.62 3.36 7.75
N SER A 46 2.58 4.26 7.77
CA SER A 46 2.96 5.01 8.96
C SER A 46 2.90 6.51 8.69
N HIS A 47 2.46 7.25 9.69
CA HIS A 47 2.28 8.70 9.65
C HIS A 47 2.86 9.28 10.95
N ALA A 48 4.00 9.96 10.83
CA ALA A 48 4.52 10.80 11.89
C ALA A 48 3.81 12.15 11.84
N GLN A 49 3.14 12.53 12.92
CA GLN A 49 2.46 13.82 13.09
C GLN A 49 2.45 14.23 14.56
N ASP A 50 2.60 15.52 14.85
CA ASP A 50 2.56 16.08 16.21
C ASP A 50 3.48 15.37 17.22
N GLY A 51 4.68 15.00 16.77
CA GLY A 51 5.67 14.26 17.58
C GLY A 51 5.29 12.81 17.90
N LYS A 52 4.22 12.28 17.29
CA LYS A 52 3.76 10.89 17.44
C LYS A 52 3.93 10.13 16.14
N LEU A 53 4.25 8.83 16.26
CA LEU A 53 4.28 7.92 15.14
C LEU A 53 3.07 6.98 15.19
N TYR A 54 2.14 7.19 14.27
CA TYR A 54 1.00 6.31 14.07
C TYR A 54 1.30 5.33 12.95
N TRP A 55 0.90 4.06 13.10
CA TRP A 55 0.96 3.10 12.00
C TRP A 55 -0.21 2.13 12.01
N GLY A 56 -0.55 1.65 10.81
CA GLY A 56 -1.45 0.53 10.59
C GLY A 56 -0.79 -0.53 9.71
N GLU A 57 -0.89 -1.78 10.12
CA GLU A 57 -0.38 -2.96 9.42
C GLU A 57 -1.53 -3.74 8.81
N PHE A 58 -1.34 -4.14 7.55
CA PHE A 58 -2.34 -4.74 6.71
C PHE A 58 -1.86 -6.10 6.20
N THR A 59 -2.74 -7.09 6.23
CA THR A 59 -2.51 -8.35 5.52
C THR A 59 -2.93 -8.16 4.07
N VAL A 60 -2.02 -8.44 3.14
CA VAL A 60 -2.25 -8.31 1.70
C VAL A 60 -3.33 -9.29 1.26
N ASP A 61 -4.36 -8.78 0.60
CA ASP A 61 -5.38 -9.58 -0.08
C ASP A 61 -5.34 -9.44 -1.61
N CYS A 62 -4.60 -8.46 -2.13
CA CYS A 62 -4.26 -8.39 -3.55
C CYS A 62 -2.90 -7.78 -3.83
N LEU A 63 -2.17 -8.35 -4.79
CA LEU A 63 -1.14 -7.68 -5.57
C LEU A 63 -1.42 -7.89 -7.06
N THR A 64 -1.59 -6.81 -7.82
CA THR A 64 -1.57 -6.80 -9.30
C THR A 64 -0.37 -6.02 -9.80
N THR A 65 0.20 -6.45 -10.94
CA THR A 65 1.34 -5.80 -11.58
C THR A 65 1.11 -5.61 -13.08
N GLY A 66 1.73 -4.57 -13.64
CA GLY A 66 1.68 -4.26 -15.07
C GLY A 66 2.86 -3.37 -15.49
N GLY A 67 3.91 -3.97 -16.04
CA GLY A 67 5.12 -3.22 -16.39
C GLY A 67 5.75 -2.59 -15.14
N PRO A 68 5.97 -1.27 -15.07
CA PRO A 68 6.54 -0.60 -13.90
C PRO A 68 5.50 -0.32 -12.79
N THR A 69 4.24 -0.72 -12.95
CA THR A 69 3.19 -0.42 -11.96
C THR A 69 2.80 -1.63 -11.13
N ALA A 70 2.37 -1.37 -9.90
CA ALA A 70 1.74 -2.35 -9.03
C ALA A 70 0.59 -1.73 -8.22
N THR A 71 -0.44 -2.52 -7.92
CA THR A 71 -1.48 -2.17 -6.96
C THR A 71 -1.55 -3.23 -5.89
N VAL A 72 -1.49 -2.80 -4.63
CA VAL A 72 -1.62 -3.64 -3.45
C VAL A 72 -2.89 -3.25 -2.70
N THR A 73 -3.71 -4.21 -2.30
CA THR A 73 -4.73 -4.00 -1.27
C THR A 73 -4.55 -4.94 -0.11
N GLY A 74 -5.06 -4.55 1.04
CA GLY A 74 -5.04 -5.42 2.22
C GLY A 74 -5.97 -4.91 3.31
N ARG A 75 -6.22 -5.79 4.27
CA ARG A 75 -7.12 -5.55 5.40
C ARG A 75 -6.32 -5.23 6.65
N LEU A 76 -6.75 -4.21 7.37
CA LEU A 76 -6.12 -3.79 8.63
C LEU A 76 -6.18 -4.94 9.64
N VAL A 77 -5.04 -5.27 10.24
CA VAL A 77 -4.92 -6.32 11.26
C VAL A 77 -4.32 -5.81 12.57
N ARG A 78 -3.57 -4.71 12.54
CA ARG A 78 -2.94 -4.15 13.72
C ARG A 78 -2.65 -2.66 13.53
N THR A 79 -2.65 -1.92 14.63
CA THR A 79 -2.19 -0.52 14.65
C THR A 79 -1.18 -0.31 15.77
N SER A 80 -0.51 0.84 15.76
CA SER A 80 0.18 1.36 16.93
C SER A 80 -0.78 1.52 18.13
N PRO A 81 -0.27 1.52 19.37
CA PRO A 81 -1.07 1.87 20.54
C PRO A 81 -1.66 3.28 20.41
N GLY A 82 -2.92 3.45 20.84
CA GLY A 82 -3.61 4.75 20.82
C GLY A 82 -3.93 5.30 19.42
N HIS A 83 -3.86 4.46 18.38
CA HIS A 83 -4.18 4.87 17.02
C HIS A 83 -5.68 5.20 16.86
N PRO A 84 -6.06 6.35 16.27
CA PRO A 84 -7.46 6.75 16.11
C PRO A 84 -8.32 5.71 15.36
N TRP A 85 -7.73 5.00 14.40
CA TRP A 85 -8.40 3.91 13.67
C TRP A 85 -9.00 2.81 14.54
N LEU A 86 -8.53 2.61 15.78
CA LEU A 86 -9.09 1.61 16.70
C LEU A 86 -10.56 1.89 17.03
N THR A 87 -11.00 3.14 16.99
CA THR A 87 -12.38 3.54 17.29
C THR A 87 -13.13 4.08 16.07
N MET A 88 -12.39 4.58 15.06
CA MET A 88 -12.98 5.23 13.89
C MET A 88 -13.30 4.28 12.73
N LEU A 89 -12.59 3.15 12.63
CA LEU A 89 -12.73 2.23 11.50
C LEU A 89 -13.47 0.96 11.89
N GLU A 90 -14.16 0.35 10.94
CA GLU A 90 -14.65 -1.01 11.09
C GLU A 90 -13.46 -1.99 11.11
N PRO A 91 -13.55 -3.09 11.90
CA PRO A 91 -12.56 -4.14 11.89
C PRO A 91 -12.27 -4.63 10.46
N HIS A 92 -10.99 -4.86 10.16
CA HIS A 92 -10.55 -5.34 8.86
C HIS A 92 -10.90 -4.45 7.66
N THR A 93 -11.05 -3.13 7.89
CA THR A 93 -11.13 -2.12 6.81
C THR A 93 -10.03 -2.33 5.78
N ARG A 94 -10.38 -2.22 4.50
CA ARG A 94 -9.43 -2.37 3.39
C ARG A 94 -8.87 -1.02 2.97
N MET A 95 -7.57 -0.99 2.73
CA MET A 95 -6.90 0.10 2.03
C MET A 95 -6.11 -0.43 0.83
N GLY A 96 -5.85 0.47 -0.11
CA GLY A 96 -5.13 0.23 -1.35
C GLY A 96 -3.97 1.19 -1.50
N VAL A 97 -2.89 0.67 -2.07
CA VAL A 97 -1.67 1.41 -2.39
C VAL A 97 -1.30 1.12 -3.84
N SER A 98 -1.16 2.15 -4.67
CA SER A 98 -0.59 2.02 -6.01
C SER A 98 0.86 2.44 -5.99
N PHE A 99 1.68 1.81 -6.83
CA PHE A 99 3.11 2.06 -6.95
C PHE A 99 3.47 2.22 -8.42
N TYR A 100 4.33 3.20 -8.71
CA TYR A 100 5.06 3.32 -9.95
C TYR A 100 6.55 3.20 -9.65
N VAL A 101 7.18 2.13 -10.16
CA VAL A 101 8.56 1.73 -9.89
C VAL A 101 9.32 1.62 -11.22
N PRO A 102 9.76 2.75 -11.79
CA PRO A 102 10.43 2.75 -13.08
C PRO A 102 11.89 2.26 -12.95
N LYS A 103 12.45 1.71 -14.04
CA LYS A 103 13.88 1.35 -14.10
C LYS A 103 14.81 2.57 -13.99
N LYS A 104 14.34 3.73 -14.43
CA LYS A 104 15.02 5.03 -14.39
C LYS A 104 14.00 6.11 -14.08
N GLY A 105 14.39 7.10 -13.28
CA GLY A 105 13.51 8.20 -12.86
C GLY A 105 12.94 7.99 -11.46
N GLU A 106 11.94 8.80 -11.13
CA GLU A 106 11.40 8.94 -9.78
C GLU A 106 10.24 7.96 -9.55
N ALA A 107 10.31 7.19 -8.47
CA ALA A 107 9.22 6.33 -8.04
C ALA A 107 8.07 7.15 -7.44
N ARG A 108 6.85 6.63 -7.57
CA ARG A 108 5.64 7.28 -7.04
C ARG A 108 4.71 6.32 -6.35
N ILE A 109 3.85 6.84 -5.48
CA ILE A 109 2.87 6.09 -4.71
C ILE A 109 1.53 6.82 -4.64
N GLY A 110 0.45 6.06 -4.51
CA GLY A 110 -0.90 6.57 -4.24
C GLY A 110 -1.54 5.78 -3.13
N LEU A 111 -2.16 6.47 -2.16
CA LEU A 111 -2.79 5.84 -1.00
C LEU A 111 -4.29 6.07 -1.01
N SER A 112 -5.07 5.00 -0.90
CA SER A 112 -6.48 5.14 -0.55
C SER A 112 -6.58 5.57 0.92
N GLY A 113 -7.58 6.39 1.22
CA GLY A 113 -8.04 6.53 2.60
C GLY A 113 -8.68 5.24 3.11
N ALA A 114 -8.92 5.19 4.42
CA ALA A 114 -9.86 4.24 5.00
C ALA A 114 -11.29 4.54 4.50
N THR A 115 -12.09 3.51 4.29
CA THR A 115 -13.53 3.68 4.15
C THR A 115 -14.14 4.00 5.51
N LYS A 116 -15.08 4.95 5.57
CA LYS A 116 -15.73 5.29 6.85
C LYS A 116 -16.67 4.17 7.29
N LYS A 117 -16.98 4.15 8.58
CA LYS A 117 -17.99 3.25 9.15
C LYS A 117 -19.34 3.44 8.45
N GLY A 118 -19.92 2.32 7.98
CA GLY A 118 -21.19 2.31 7.24
C GLY A 118 -21.04 2.51 5.73
N GLU A 119 -19.85 2.82 5.21
CA GLU A 119 -19.58 2.89 3.78
C GLU A 119 -19.07 1.55 3.24
N PRO A 120 -19.31 1.23 1.95
CA PRO A 120 -18.76 0.04 1.32
C PRO A 120 -17.23 0.03 1.39
N LEU A 121 -16.66 -1.15 1.67
CA LEU A 121 -15.21 -1.32 1.63
C LEU A 121 -14.66 -1.05 0.23
N LEU A 122 -13.43 -0.55 0.17
CA LEU A 122 -12.67 -0.48 -1.07
C LEU A 122 -12.68 -1.85 -1.75
N THR A 123 -12.94 -1.86 -3.05
CA THR A 123 -12.87 -3.09 -3.84
C THR A 123 -11.43 -3.60 -3.87
N GLN A 124 -11.28 -4.92 -3.82
CA GLN A 124 -9.97 -5.57 -3.89
C GLN A 124 -9.23 -5.19 -5.18
N CYS A 125 -7.91 -5.04 -5.10
CA CYS A 125 -7.04 -4.60 -6.19
C CYS A 125 -7.31 -3.18 -6.74
N MET A 126 -8.02 -2.33 -6.01
CA MET A 126 -8.19 -0.90 -6.35
C MET A 126 -7.33 -0.01 -5.46
N ALA A 127 -6.79 1.04 -6.05
CA ALA A 127 -6.07 2.13 -5.39
C ALA A 127 -6.14 3.38 -6.29
N PRO A 128 -5.97 4.60 -5.73
CA PRO A 128 -5.86 5.82 -6.54
C PRO A 128 -4.58 5.81 -7.40
N ALA A 129 -4.42 6.81 -8.27
CA ALA A 129 -3.21 6.98 -9.07
C ALA A 129 -1.96 7.24 -8.20
N ALA A 130 -0.80 6.80 -8.70
CA ALA A 130 0.48 6.98 -8.01
C ALA A 130 1.06 8.37 -8.31
N ASP A 131 0.52 9.39 -7.64
CA ASP A 131 0.84 10.79 -7.90
C ASP A 131 1.90 11.37 -6.96
N ALA A 132 2.04 10.82 -5.75
CA ALA A 132 3.00 11.32 -4.78
C ALA A 132 4.39 10.75 -5.02
N LYS A 133 5.40 11.61 -5.02
CA LYS A 133 6.80 11.23 -5.24
C LYS A 133 7.33 10.45 -4.04
N ILE A 134 8.22 9.50 -4.28
CA ILE A 134 9.04 8.91 -3.21
C ILE A 134 10.31 9.75 -3.05
N VAL A 135 10.47 10.36 -1.89
CA VAL A 135 11.55 11.31 -1.58
C VAL A 135 12.68 10.69 -0.76
N ASN A 136 12.45 9.51 -0.17
CA ASN A 136 13.48 8.70 0.48
C ASN A 136 13.11 7.22 0.43
N GLY A 137 14.09 6.33 0.33
CA GLY A 137 13.86 4.90 0.16
C GLY A 137 13.49 4.50 -1.28
N GLY A 138 12.86 3.34 -1.44
CA GLY A 138 12.45 2.82 -2.74
C GLY A 138 11.86 1.42 -2.67
N TYR A 139 11.44 0.93 -3.84
CA TYR A 139 10.78 -0.36 -4.00
C TYR A 139 11.42 -1.16 -5.13
N SER A 140 11.35 -2.48 -4.99
CA SER A 140 11.72 -3.45 -6.01
C SER A 140 10.46 -4.17 -6.48
N LEU A 141 10.18 -4.06 -7.78
CA LEU A 141 9.04 -4.69 -8.42
C LEU A 141 9.51 -5.80 -9.36
N ARG A 142 8.98 -7.00 -9.18
CA ARG A 142 9.07 -8.11 -10.13
C ARG A 142 7.70 -8.35 -10.73
N ASP A 143 7.57 -8.13 -12.03
CA ASP A 143 6.35 -8.44 -12.77
C ASP A 143 6.34 -9.92 -13.18
N ARG A 144 5.14 -10.49 -13.23
CA ARG A 144 4.93 -11.89 -13.64
C ARG A 144 5.34 -12.20 -15.09
N ARG A 145 5.47 -11.19 -15.95
CA ARG A 145 5.82 -11.30 -17.37
C ARG A 145 7.24 -10.84 -17.69
N SER A 146 7.98 -10.32 -16.69
CA SER A 146 9.37 -9.85 -16.84
C SER A 146 10.41 -10.93 -16.54
#